data_AF-A0A3C0T9M5-F1
#
_entry.id   AF-A0A3C0T9M5-F1
#
_cell.length_a   1.000
_cell.length_b   1.000
_cell.length_c   1.000
_cell.angle_alpha   90.00
_cell.angle_beta   90.00
_cell.angle_gamma   90.00
#
_symmetry.space_group_name_H-M   'P 1'
#
loop_
_entity.id
_entity.type
_entity.pdbx_description
1 polymer ?
#
loop_
_entity_poly.entity_id
_entity_poly.type
_entity_poly.pdbx_seq_one_letter_code
_entity_poly.pdbx_strand_id
1 'polypeptide(L)'
;METEGRLNLLIRYSIVLFLLQFLTSCTQSALELPEDYGSIHSKQLDDSNFQPADLALSCAQINEDKNALRDQRTAIRNNIVTSRDGDQIVGFIASVAFPPLWLAVDNQSDKKSQIKFVEMRLDSLNQLVRFKSCFEASDFTSSISEFERDLSELTDLKSQNVITEEEYTKLRRAVFERYYPDGF
;
A
#
# COMPACT_ATOMS: atom_id res chain seq x y z
N MET A 1 45.47 -35.63 -12.08
CA MET A 1 44.02 -35.88 -11.98
C MET A 1 43.45 -35.64 -10.57
N GLU A 2 44.22 -35.69 -9.47
CA GLU A 2 43.68 -35.41 -8.12
C GLU A 2 43.35 -33.94 -7.82
N THR A 3 43.95 -32.99 -8.55
CA THR A 3 43.77 -31.54 -8.30
C THR A 3 42.41 -31.01 -8.73
N GLU A 4 41.78 -31.59 -9.75
CA GLU A 4 40.47 -31.15 -10.27
C GLU A 4 39.31 -31.50 -9.32
N GLY A 5 39.42 -32.62 -8.59
CA GLY A 5 38.43 -33.05 -7.61
C GLY A 5 38.34 -32.11 -6.40
N ARG A 6 39.49 -31.61 -5.93
CA ARG A 6 39.58 -30.69 -4.79
C ARG A 6 38.98 -29.32 -5.11
N LEU A 7 39.20 -28.82 -6.33
CA LEU A 7 38.66 -27.53 -6.75
C LEU A 7 37.12 -27.55 -6.82
N ASN A 8 36.54 -28.61 -7.40
CA ASN A 8 35.08 -28.79 -7.45
C ASN A 8 34.45 -28.91 -6.06
N LEU A 9 35.14 -29.56 -5.11
CA LEU A 9 34.66 -29.67 -3.73
C LEU A 9 34.62 -28.30 -3.03
N LEU A 10 35.68 -27.48 -3.20
CA LEU A 10 35.76 -26.14 -2.63
C LEU A 10 34.71 -25.20 -3.23
N ILE A 11 34.48 -25.26 -4.54
CA ILE A 11 33.44 -24.46 -5.21
C ILE A 11 32.06 -24.82 -4.66
N ARG A 12 31.71 -26.11 -4.55
CA ARG A 12 30.43 -26.54 -3.97
C ARG A 12 30.24 -26.07 -2.54
N TYR A 13 31.28 -26.17 -1.72
CA TYR A 13 31.24 -25.67 -0.34
C TYR A 13 31.04 -24.16 -0.26
N SER A 14 31.73 -23.39 -1.11
CA SER A 14 31.55 -21.93 -1.15
C SER A 14 30.15 -21.52 -1.55
N ILE A 15 29.52 -22.21 -2.52
CA ILE A 15 28.13 -21.92 -2.94
C ILE A 15 27.15 -22.22 -1.81
N VAL A 16 27.31 -23.37 -1.12
CA VAL A 16 26.45 -23.72 0.02
C VAL A 16 26.62 -22.72 1.16
N LEU A 17 27.86 -22.33 1.48
CA LEU A 17 28.14 -21.36 2.54
C LEU A 17 27.55 -19.98 2.19
N PHE A 18 27.67 -19.55 0.93
CA PHE A 18 27.09 -18.31 0.44
C PHE A 18 25.56 -18.35 0.52
N LEU A 19 24.91 -19.42 0.04
CA LEU A 19 23.47 -19.59 0.16
C LEU A 19 22.99 -19.59 1.63
N LEU A 20 23.77 -20.16 2.55
CA LEU A 20 23.45 -20.15 3.97
C LEU A 20 23.43 -18.72 4.56
N GLN A 21 24.36 -17.85 4.15
CA GLN A 21 24.42 -16.46 4.62
C GLN A 21 23.27 -15.59 4.07
N PHE A 22 22.78 -15.88 2.85
CA PHE A 22 21.60 -15.21 2.32
C PHE A 22 20.32 -15.60 3.07
N LEU A 23 20.21 -16.84 3.54
CA LEU A 23 19.04 -17.30 4.31
C LEU A 23 18.97 -16.68 5.71
N THR A 24 20.10 -16.33 6.32
CA THR A 24 20.11 -15.70 7.66
C THR A 24 19.88 -14.19 7.64
N SER A 25 19.96 -13.53 6.48
CA SER A 25 19.88 -12.06 6.38
C SER A 25 18.45 -11.52 6.22
N CYS A 26 17.44 -12.38 6.15
CA CYS A 26 16.02 -11.97 6.09
C CYS A 26 15.35 -11.78 7.46
N THR A 27 16.10 -11.79 8.57
CA THR A 27 15.52 -11.58 9.91
C THR A 27 15.52 -10.09 10.29
N GLN A 28 14.90 -9.24 9.47
CA GLN A 28 14.58 -7.90 9.94
C GLN A 28 13.32 -8.01 10.80
N SER A 29 13.43 -7.73 12.10
CA SER A 29 12.30 -7.76 13.01
C SER A 29 11.16 -6.91 12.45
N ALA A 30 9.97 -7.49 12.39
CA ALA A 30 8.77 -6.74 12.00
C ALA A 30 8.64 -5.52 12.91
N LEU A 31 8.32 -4.36 12.33
CA LEU A 31 8.00 -3.19 13.15
C LEU A 31 6.76 -3.50 13.99
N GLU A 32 6.75 -2.96 15.20
CA GLU A 32 5.59 -3.04 16.08
C GLU A 32 4.39 -2.40 15.38
N LEU A 33 3.28 -3.15 15.33
CA LEU A 33 2.03 -2.67 14.74
C LEU A 33 1.48 -1.53 15.61
N PRO A 34 0.84 -0.51 15.00
CA PRO A 34 0.16 0.52 15.78
C PRO A 34 -0.90 -0.09 16.70
N GLU A 35 -1.17 0.56 17.84
CA GLU A 35 -2.21 0.12 18.77
C GLU A 35 -3.57 0.07 18.06
N ASP A 36 -4.34 -1.00 18.30
CA ASP A 36 -5.65 -1.19 17.70
C ASP A 36 -6.71 -0.37 18.45
N TYR A 37 -7.14 0.73 17.84
CA TYR A 37 -8.30 1.55 18.26
C TYR A 37 -9.59 1.21 17.48
N GLY A 38 -9.48 0.18 16.63
CA GLY A 38 -10.44 -0.27 15.64
C GLY A 38 -11.47 -1.26 16.16
N SER A 39 -11.02 -2.20 17.00
CA SER A 39 -11.77 -3.39 17.40
C SER A 39 -12.69 -3.20 18.61
N ILE A 40 -13.61 -4.17 18.80
CA ILE A 40 -14.55 -4.21 19.93
C ILE A 40 -13.83 -4.26 21.29
N HIS A 41 -12.57 -4.68 21.31
CA HIS A 41 -11.73 -4.76 22.51
C HIS A 41 -10.66 -3.65 22.57
N SER A 42 -10.79 -2.60 21.76
CA SER A 42 -9.80 -1.52 21.74
C SER A 42 -9.79 -0.72 23.04
N LYS A 43 -8.65 -0.08 23.33
CA LYS A 43 -8.58 0.94 24.37
C LYS A 43 -9.63 2.03 24.11
N GLN A 44 -10.19 2.56 25.19
CA GLN A 44 -11.09 3.70 25.15
C GLN A 44 -10.27 4.95 24.82
N LEU A 45 -10.74 5.74 23.85
CA LEU A 45 -10.12 7.00 23.47
C LEU A 45 -10.49 8.09 24.48
N ASP A 46 -9.51 8.88 24.89
CA ASP A 46 -9.67 10.06 25.74
C ASP A 46 -8.95 11.28 25.14
N ASP A 47 -9.10 12.44 25.78
CA ASP A 47 -8.50 13.69 25.30
C ASP A 47 -6.95 13.63 25.23
N SER A 48 -6.30 12.77 26.03
CA SER A 48 -4.84 12.63 26.05
C SER A 48 -4.29 11.93 24.79
N ASN A 49 -5.15 11.26 24.03
CA ASN A 49 -4.78 10.65 22.75
C ASN A 49 -4.65 11.67 21.61
N PHE A 50 -5.09 12.92 21.79
CA PHE A 50 -5.17 13.92 20.73
C PHE A 50 -4.38 15.19 21.04
N GLN A 51 -3.90 15.87 19.99
CA GLN A 51 -3.34 17.21 20.19
C GLN A 51 -4.45 18.23 20.43
N PRO A 52 -4.21 19.32 21.20
CA PRO A 52 -5.20 20.36 21.43
C PRO A 52 -5.76 20.98 20.13
N ALA A 53 -4.94 21.07 19.08
CA ALA A 53 -5.36 21.55 17.78
C ALA A 53 -6.39 20.61 17.11
N ASP A 54 -6.25 19.29 17.29
CA ASP A 54 -7.16 18.29 16.75
C ASP A 54 -8.50 18.29 17.49
N LEU A 55 -8.43 18.45 18.82
CA LEU A 55 -9.62 18.60 19.65
C LEU A 55 -10.43 19.85 19.27
N ALA A 56 -9.81 20.88 18.70
CA ALA A 56 -10.50 22.08 18.22
C ALA A 56 -11.21 21.91 16.86
N LEU A 57 -10.93 20.85 16.09
CA LEU A 57 -11.52 20.64 14.76
C LEU A 57 -13.01 20.28 14.85
N SER A 58 -13.84 20.90 14.01
CA SER A 58 -15.23 20.46 13.81
C SER A 58 -15.31 19.20 12.95
N CYS A 59 -16.41 18.43 13.02
CA CYS A 59 -16.61 17.25 12.16
C CYS A 59 -16.51 17.58 10.66
N ALA A 60 -16.94 18.77 10.23
CA ALA A 60 -16.81 19.22 8.85
C ALA A 60 -15.34 19.41 8.45
N GLN A 61 -14.54 20.06 9.28
CA GLN A 61 -13.11 20.25 9.06
C GLN A 61 -12.34 18.93 9.08
N ILE A 62 -12.71 18.00 9.97
CA ILE A 62 -12.12 16.65 10.00
C ILE A 62 -12.35 15.93 8.65
N ASN A 63 -13.56 16.03 8.10
CA ASN A 63 -13.88 15.43 6.81
C ASN A 63 -13.14 16.11 5.64
N GLU A 64 -13.02 17.44 5.68
CA GLU A 64 -12.24 18.21 4.70
C GLU A 64 -10.76 17.79 4.70
N ASP A 65 -10.14 17.74 5.89
CA ASP A 65 -8.76 17.29 6.08
C ASP A 65 -8.58 15.84 5.60
N LYS A 66 -9.51 14.94 5.94
CA LYS A 66 -9.50 13.54 5.48
C LYS A 66 -9.54 13.45 3.95
N ASN A 67 -10.38 14.24 3.29
CA ASN A 67 -10.48 14.24 1.83
C ASN A 67 -9.19 14.77 1.19
N ALA A 68 -8.65 15.90 1.68
CA ALA A 68 -7.39 16.44 1.20
C ALA A 68 -6.23 15.44 1.35
N LEU A 69 -6.17 14.71 2.47
CA LEU A 69 -5.17 13.67 2.70
C LEU A 69 -5.38 12.44 1.80
N ARG A 70 -6.62 12.05 1.50
CA ARG A 70 -6.93 10.98 0.54
C ARG A 70 -6.47 11.35 -0.88
N ASP A 71 -6.66 12.60 -1.28
CA ASP A 71 -6.18 13.12 -2.57
C ASP A 71 -4.65 13.13 -2.62
N GLN A 72 -4.01 13.60 -1.55
CA GLN A 72 -2.54 13.57 -1.41
C GLN A 72 -2.00 12.14 -1.48
N ARG A 73 -2.63 11.19 -0.77
CA ARG A 73 -2.27 9.77 -0.81
C ARG A 73 -2.35 9.21 -2.23
N THR A 74 -3.42 9.55 -2.96
CA THR A 74 -3.63 9.12 -4.34
C THR A 74 -2.55 9.70 -5.27
N ALA A 75 -2.23 10.98 -5.12
CA ALA A 75 -1.17 11.63 -5.89
C ALA A 75 0.21 10.98 -5.63
N ILE A 76 0.56 10.70 -4.37
CA ILE A 76 1.83 10.03 -4.03
C ILE A 76 1.84 8.61 -4.58
N ARG A 77 0.74 7.85 -4.45
CA ARG A 77 0.64 6.50 -5.01
C ARG A 77 0.83 6.51 -6.53
N ASN A 78 0.18 7.43 -7.25
CA ASN A 78 0.34 7.57 -8.69
C ASN A 78 1.80 7.86 -9.06
N ASN A 79 2.47 8.76 -8.33
CA ASN A 79 3.89 9.07 -8.52
C ASN A 79 4.83 7.90 -8.23
N ILE A 80 4.44 6.95 -7.36
CA ILE A 80 5.19 5.71 -7.11
C ILE A 80 4.96 4.72 -8.24
N VAL A 81 3.71 4.56 -8.69
CA VAL A 81 3.36 3.65 -9.78
C VAL A 81 4.07 4.07 -11.07
N THR A 82 4.05 5.36 -11.41
CA THR A 82 4.72 5.86 -12.61
C THR A 82 6.25 5.73 -12.55
N SER A 83 6.85 5.77 -11.36
CA SER A 83 8.30 5.53 -11.22
C SER A 83 8.66 4.04 -11.20
N ARG A 84 7.70 3.15 -10.96
CA ARG A 84 7.96 1.72 -10.74
C ARG A 84 8.59 1.04 -11.95
N ASP A 85 8.13 1.37 -13.16
CA ASP A 85 8.64 0.76 -14.38
C ASP A 85 10.09 1.16 -14.65
N GLY A 86 10.43 2.43 -14.39
CA GLY A 86 11.81 2.92 -14.44
C GLY A 86 12.72 2.24 -13.41
N ASP A 87 12.25 2.14 -12.16
CA ASP A 87 13.01 1.54 -11.06
C ASP A 87 13.22 0.02 -11.28
N GLN A 88 12.27 -0.68 -11.89
CA GLN A 88 12.42 -2.10 -12.24
C GLN A 88 13.44 -2.31 -13.35
N ILE A 89 13.44 -1.46 -14.38
CA ILE A 89 14.43 -1.51 -15.47
C ILE A 89 15.82 -1.20 -14.92
N VAL A 90 15.96 -0.15 -14.13
CA VAL A 90 17.24 0.23 -13.50
C VAL A 90 17.72 -0.85 -12.54
N GLY A 91 16.83 -1.43 -11.72
CA GLY A 91 17.15 -2.53 -10.82
C GLY A 91 17.57 -3.80 -11.56
N PHE A 92 16.92 -4.14 -12.67
CA PHE A 92 17.32 -5.27 -13.52
C PHE A 92 18.68 -5.03 -14.17
N ILE A 93 18.92 -3.85 -14.76
CA ILE A 93 20.21 -3.50 -15.35
C ILE A 93 21.31 -3.48 -14.29
N ALA A 94 21.06 -2.89 -13.11
CA ALA A 94 22.03 -2.88 -12.02
C ALA A 94 22.34 -4.28 -11.51
N SER A 95 21.34 -5.14 -11.32
CA SER A 95 21.55 -6.51 -10.82
C SER A 95 22.28 -7.42 -11.81
N VAL A 96 22.06 -7.24 -13.11
CA VAL A 96 22.71 -8.05 -14.16
C VAL A 96 24.07 -7.50 -14.55
N ALA A 97 24.18 -6.19 -14.77
CA ALA A 97 25.39 -5.58 -15.33
C ALA A 97 26.41 -5.22 -14.25
N PHE A 98 25.97 -4.83 -13.04
CA PHE A 98 26.88 -4.33 -12.01
C PHE A 98 26.24 -4.40 -10.61
N PRO A 99 26.22 -5.58 -9.95
CA PRO A 99 25.55 -5.76 -8.66
C PRO A 99 25.87 -4.70 -7.58
N PRO A 100 27.09 -4.13 -7.50
CA PRO A 100 27.38 -3.04 -6.56
C PRO A 100 26.56 -1.76 -6.79
N LEU A 101 26.13 -1.48 -8.03
CA LEU A 101 25.29 -0.33 -8.37
C LEU A 101 23.88 -0.44 -7.80
N TRP A 102 23.43 -1.65 -7.42
CA TRP A 102 22.13 -1.82 -6.75
C TRP A 102 22.09 -1.06 -5.41
N LEU A 103 23.22 -0.97 -4.70
CA LEU A 103 23.32 -0.20 -3.45
C LEU A 103 23.25 1.31 -3.68
N ALA A 104 23.46 1.78 -4.92
CA ALA A 104 23.42 3.18 -5.30
C ALA A 104 22.07 3.60 -5.94
N VAL A 105 21.15 2.65 -6.16
CA VAL A 105 19.79 2.98 -6.62
C VAL A 105 19.09 3.70 -5.49
N ASP A 106 18.67 4.94 -5.78
CA ASP A 106 18.02 5.82 -4.83
C ASP A 106 16.70 5.18 -4.37
N ASN A 107 16.75 4.52 -3.22
CA ASN A 107 15.56 4.00 -2.57
C ASN A 107 14.72 5.23 -2.27
N GLN A 108 13.55 5.37 -2.91
CA GLN A 108 12.58 6.47 -2.74
C GLN A 108 11.99 6.50 -1.31
N SER A 109 12.87 6.60 -0.32
CA SER A 109 12.62 6.62 1.11
C SER A 109 11.77 7.83 1.47
N ASP A 110 11.96 8.94 0.76
CA ASP A 110 11.15 10.16 0.87
C ASP A 110 9.69 9.95 0.49
N LYS A 111 9.38 9.19 -0.57
CA LYS A 111 7.97 8.94 -0.94
C LYS A 111 7.30 7.97 0.04
N LYS A 112 8.04 6.97 0.53
CA LYS A 112 7.55 6.03 1.55
C LYS A 112 7.28 6.74 2.89
N SER A 113 8.16 7.66 3.30
CA SER A 113 7.96 8.44 4.52
C SER A 113 6.76 9.40 4.40
N GLN A 114 6.55 10.01 3.22
CA GLN A 114 5.37 10.83 2.95
C GLN A 114 4.07 10.03 3.02
N ILE A 115 4.00 8.82 2.44
CA ILE A 115 2.83 7.94 2.57
C ILE A 115 2.57 7.61 4.03
N LYS A 116 3.61 7.21 4.77
CA LYS A 116 3.48 6.86 6.18
C LYS A 116 2.93 8.03 7.00
N PHE A 117 3.40 9.25 6.74
CA PHE A 117 2.88 10.45 7.40
C PHE A 117 1.40 10.69 7.10
N VAL A 118 1.00 10.59 5.83
CA VAL A 118 -0.40 10.76 5.42
C VAL A 118 -1.30 9.69 6.06
N GLU A 119 -0.85 8.44 6.10
CA GLU A 119 -1.58 7.34 6.74
C GLU A 119 -1.72 7.52 8.25
N MET A 120 -0.64 7.92 8.93
CA MET A 120 -0.69 8.22 10.37
C MET A 120 -1.67 9.36 10.68
N ARG A 121 -1.68 10.41 9.85
CA ARG A 121 -2.61 11.53 10.05
C ARG A 121 -4.06 11.11 9.79
N LEU A 122 -4.32 10.33 8.73
CA LEU A 122 -5.65 9.77 8.46
C LEU A 122 -6.15 8.90 9.61
N ASP A 123 -5.28 8.07 10.20
CA ASP A 123 -5.64 7.22 11.33
C ASP A 123 -5.99 8.05 12.57
N SER A 124 -5.19 9.07 12.89
CA SER A 124 -5.48 10.02 13.96
C SER A 124 -6.83 10.74 13.75
N LEU A 125 -7.15 11.17 12.53
CA LEU A 125 -8.44 11.78 12.22
C LEU A 125 -9.60 10.78 12.32
N ASN A 126 -9.41 9.51 11.94
CA ASN A 126 -10.42 8.45 12.13
C ASN A 126 -10.70 8.18 13.61
N GLN A 127 -9.66 8.14 14.43
CA GLN A 127 -9.81 8.04 15.89
C GLN A 127 -10.56 9.26 16.45
N LEU A 128 -10.27 10.45 15.96
CA LEU A 128 -10.95 11.69 16.36
C LEU A 128 -12.43 11.71 15.95
N VAL A 129 -12.77 11.22 14.75
CA VAL A 129 -14.16 11.04 14.30
C VAL A 129 -14.92 10.15 15.29
N ARG A 130 -14.32 9.01 15.66
CA ARG A 130 -14.92 8.06 16.62
C ARG A 130 -15.10 8.70 17.98
N PHE A 131 -14.06 9.36 18.49
CA PHE A 131 -14.08 10.06 19.76
C PHE A 131 -15.18 11.13 19.82
N LYS A 132 -15.33 11.93 18.75
CA LYS A 132 -16.36 12.98 18.63
C LYS A 132 -17.72 12.46 18.17
N SER A 133 -17.85 11.16 17.87
CA SER A 133 -19.06 10.55 17.30
C SER A 133 -19.57 11.29 16.05
N CYS A 134 -18.66 11.75 15.20
CA CYS A 134 -19.01 12.44 13.96
C CYS A 134 -19.70 11.47 12.97
N PHE A 135 -20.76 11.92 12.30
CA PHE A 135 -21.40 11.15 11.22
C PHE A 135 -20.56 11.25 9.94
N GLU A 136 -19.98 10.13 9.49
CA GLU A 136 -19.19 10.08 8.26
C GLU A 136 -20.10 9.98 7.03
N ALA A 137 -20.61 11.12 6.55
CA ALA A 137 -21.27 11.17 5.24
C ALA A 137 -20.31 10.85 4.07
N SER A 138 -18.98 10.94 4.31
CA SER A 138 -17.93 10.75 3.31
C SER A 138 -17.64 9.30 2.94
N ASP A 139 -17.96 8.33 3.81
CA ASP A 139 -17.65 6.91 3.53
C ASP A 139 -18.67 6.27 2.59
N PHE A 140 -19.89 6.81 2.55
CA PHE A 140 -20.89 6.42 1.56
C PHE A 140 -20.58 7.01 0.17
N THR A 141 -20.16 8.27 0.12
CA THR A 141 -19.85 8.97 -1.15
C THR A 141 -18.55 8.48 -1.78
N SER A 142 -17.52 8.14 -1.00
CA SER A 142 -16.29 7.55 -1.55
C SER A 142 -16.56 6.18 -2.17
N SER A 143 -17.37 5.34 -1.51
CA SER A 143 -17.75 4.01 -2.01
C SER A 143 -18.53 4.10 -3.32
N ILE A 144 -19.42 5.10 -3.45
CA ILE A 144 -20.14 5.36 -4.71
C ILE A 144 -19.18 5.82 -5.81
N SER A 145 -18.29 6.77 -5.52
CA SER A 145 -17.35 7.29 -6.52
C SER A 145 -16.36 6.23 -7.02
N GLU A 146 -15.93 5.31 -6.15
CA GLU A 146 -15.02 4.22 -6.52
C GLU A 146 -15.75 3.15 -7.33
N PHE A 147 -16.99 2.83 -6.95
CA PHE A 147 -17.89 1.98 -7.73
C PHE A 147 -18.17 2.54 -9.13
N GLU A 148 -18.49 3.83 -9.26
CA GLU A 148 -18.73 4.49 -10.55
C GLU A 148 -17.48 4.46 -11.44
N ARG A 149 -16.30 4.70 -10.86
CA ARG A 149 -15.02 4.65 -11.58
C ARG A 149 -14.72 3.23 -12.08
N ASP A 150 -14.86 2.21 -11.23
CA ASP A 150 -14.62 0.82 -11.59
C ASP A 150 -15.60 0.35 -12.69
N LEU A 151 -16.86 0.80 -12.65
CA LEU A 151 -17.84 0.54 -13.71
C LEU A 151 -17.51 1.26 -15.02
N SER A 152 -17.02 2.50 -14.95
CA SER A 152 -16.59 3.26 -16.12
C SER A 152 -15.45 2.57 -16.86
N GLU A 153 -14.43 2.10 -16.12
CA GLU A 153 -13.28 1.38 -16.71
C GLU A 153 -13.71 0.09 -17.42
N LEU A 154 -14.61 -0.69 -16.81
CA LEU A 154 -15.18 -1.89 -17.45
C LEU A 154 -15.97 -1.56 -18.73
N THR A 155 -16.68 -0.43 -18.72
CA THR A 155 -17.45 0.04 -19.88
C THR A 155 -16.50 0.45 -21.02
N ASP A 156 -15.39 1.12 -20.71
CA ASP A 156 -14.38 1.50 -21.67
C ASP A 156 -13.70 0.27 -22.29
N LEU A 157 -13.30 -0.72 -21.48
CA LEU A 157 -12.72 -1.98 -21.96
C LEU A 157 -13.67 -2.74 -22.91
N LYS A 158 -14.96 -2.76 -22.58
CA LYS A 158 -15.99 -3.33 -23.45
C LYS A 158 -16.11 -2.55 -24.76
N SER A 159 -16.12 -1.22 -24.72
CA SER A 159 -16.23 -0.37 -25.92
C SER A 159 -15.07 -0.57 -26.89
N GLN A 160 -13.88 -0.89 -26.38
CA GLN A 160 -12.67 -1.18 -27.14
C GLN A 160 -12.59 -2.64 -27.64
N ASN A 161 -13.63 -3.47 -27.39
CA ASN A 161 -13.65 -4.91 -27.65
C ASN A 161 -12.49 -5.68 -26.98
N VAL A 162 -11.96 -5.18 -25.86
CA VAL A 162 -10.88 -5.85 -25.10
C VAL A 162 -11.43 -7.05 -24.33
N ILE A 163 -12.69 -6.98 -23.89
CA ILE A 163 -13.41 -8.03 -23.17
C ILE A 163 -14.71 -8.39 -23.89
N THR A 164 -15.13 -9.64 -23.77
CA THR A 164 -16.40 -10.14 -24.33
C THR A 164 -17.61 -9.70 -23.50
N GLU A 165 -18.82 -9.81 -24.06
CA GLU A 165 -20.08 -9.51 -23.34
C GLU A 165 -20.25 -10.39 -22.08
N GLU A 166 -19.83 -11.65 -22.17
CA GLU A 166 -19.89 -12.60 -21.06
C GLU A 166 -18.93 -12.19 -19.94
N GLU A 167 -17.67 -11.84 -20.28
CA GLU A 167 -16.68 -11.34 -19.32
C GLU A 167 -17.11 -10.03 -18.68
N TYR A 168 -17.65 -9.08 -19.46
CA TYR A 168 -18.18 -7.83 -18.95
C TYR A 168 -19.28 -8.07 -17.91
N THR A 169 -20.23 -8.95 -18.20
CA THR A 169 -21.34 -9.27 -17.28
C THR A 169 -20.81 -9.88 -15.98
N LYS A 170 -19.82 -10.78 -16.08
CA LYS A 170 -19.19 -11.42 -14.92
C LYS A 170 -18.41 -10.41 -14.07
N LEU A 171 -17.60 -9.55 -14.70
CA LEU A 171 -16.83 -8.52 -14.03
C LEU A 171 -17.72 -7.46 -13.38
N ARG A 172 -18.77 -7.01 -14.07
CA ARG A 172 -19.76 -6.08 -13.52
C ARG A 172 -20.45 -6.65 -12.28
N ARG A 173 -20.80 -7.95 -12.29
CA ARG A 173 -21.35 -8.63 -11.11
C ARG A 173 -20.33 -8.66 -9.96
N ALA A 174 -19.07 -9.01 -10.24
CA ALA A 174 -18.02 -9.04 -9.23
C ALA A 174 -17.75 -7.65 -8.62
N VAL A 175 -17.81 -6.59 -9.43
CA VAL A 175 -17.77 -5.20 -8.92
C VAL A 175 -18.96 -4.94 -8.01
N PHE A 176 -20.18 -5.28 -8.42
CA PHE A 176 -21.37 -5.13 -7.58
C PHE A 176 -21.27 -5.88 -6.24
N GLU A 177 -20.89 -7.15 -6.25
CA GLU A 177 -20.75 -7.99 -5.05
C GLU A 177 -19.66 -7.45 -4.09
N ARG A 178 -18.62 -6.80 -4.63
CA ARG A 178 -17.58 -6.15 -3.82
C ARG A 178 -18.13 -4.96 -3.01
N TYR A 179 -19.00 -4.15 -3.60
CA TYR A 179 -19.53 -2.94 -2.96
C TYR A 179 -20.86 -3.17 -2.22
N TYR A 180 -21.62 -4.22 -2.57
CA TYR A 180 -22.93 -4.56 -1.99
C TYR A 180 -23.01 -6.07 -1.65
N PRO A 181 -22.25 -6.55 -0.66
CA PRO A 181 -22.15 -7.99 -0.35
C PRO A 181 -23.44 -8.60 0.20
N ASP A 182 -24.29 -7.79 0.85
CA ASP A 182 -25.55 -8.25 1.46
C ASP A 182 -26.75 -8.25 0.48
N GLY A 183 -26.50 -7.92 -0.79
CA GLY A 183 -27.56 -7.72 -1.78
C GLY A 183 -28.29 -6.38 -1.60
N PHE A 184 -29.13 -6.04 -2.60
CA PHE A 184 -30.09 -4.95 -2.51
C PHE A 184 -31.42 -5.44 -1.93
#